data_AF-A0A7C2UY31-F1
#
_entry.id   AF-A0A7C2UY31-F1
#
_cell.length_a   1.000
_cell.length_b   1.000
_cell.length_c   1.000
_cell.angle_alpha   90.00
_cell.angle_beta   90.00
_cell.angle_gamma   90.00
#
_symmetry.space_group_name_H-M   'P 1'
#
loop_
_entity.id
_entity.type
_entity.pdbx_description
1 polymer ?
#
loop_
_entity_poly.entity_id
_entity_poly.type
_entity_poly.pdbx_seq_one_letter_code
_entity_poly.pdbx_strand_id
1 'polypeptide(L)'
;MRWQILGESERPRSGAFVAVAVVRDDMTATLVRDHLRLHGIAANYPPTTHVWRMSETYLWVPIDDEADAVALLRQLAQEWYTEP
;
A
#
# COMPACT_ATOMS: atom_id res chain seq x y z
N MET A 1 -5.18 8.93 -10.29
CA MET A 1 -5.08 8.41 -8.91
C MET A 1 -3.62 8.13 -8.60
N ARG A 2 -3.13 8.57 -7.44
CA ARG A 2 -1.71 8.47 -7.03
C ARG A 2 -1.33 7.09 -6.46
N TRP A 3 -2.35 6.30 -6.11
CA TRP A 3 -2.22 4.93 -5.62
C TRP A 3 -3.51 4.13 -5.89
N GLN A 4 -3.42 2.80 -5.80
CA GLN A 4 -4.54 1.88 -6.03
C GLN A 4 -4.41 0.64 -5.15
N ILE A 5 -5.53 0.17 -4.60
CA ILE A 5 -5.61 -1.12 -3.88
C ILE A 5 -5.64 -2.26 -4.92
N LEU A 6 -4.83 -3.29 -4.71
CA LEU A 6 -4.79 -4.46 -5.58
C LEU A 6 -5.98 -5.38 -5.33
N GLY A 7 -6.58 -5.87 -6.42
CA GLY A 7 -7.57 -6.95 -6.37
C GLY A 7 -6.91 -8.25 -5.88
N GLU A 8 -7.69 -9.16 -5.30
CA GLU A 8 -7.17 -10.38 -4.66
C GLU A 8 -6.26 -11.22 -5.58
N SER A 9 -6.65 -11.36 -6.85
CA SER A 9 -5.87 -12.09 -7.87
C SER A 9 -4.62 -11.36 -8.36
N GLU A 10 -4.50 -10.06 -8.07
CA GLU A 10 -3.40 -9.20 -8.50
C GLU A 10 -2.34 -9.03 -7.42
N ARG A 11 -2.52 -9.60 -6.22
CA ARG A 11 -1.62 -9.45 -5.08
C ARG A 11 -0.43 -10.40 -5.18
N PRO A 12 0.78 -9.91 -5.53
CA PRO A 12 1.96 -10.74 -5.41
C PRO A 12 2.22 -11.07 -3.94
N ARG A 13 2.64 -12.32 -3.71
CA ARG A 13 3.04 -12.84 -2.39
C ARG A 13 4.53 -13.16 -2.42
N SER A 14 5.23 -12.84 -1.33
CA SER A 14 6.66 -13.10 -1.19
C SER A 14 6.96 -13.44 0.26
N GLY A 15 7.25 -14.72 0.53
CA GLY A 15 7.47 -15.22 1.89
C GLY A 15 6.25 -14.97 2.78
N ALA A 16 6.46 -14.27 3.89
CA ALA A 16 5.41 -13.91 4.87
C ALA A 16 4.67 -12.59 4.53
N PHE A 17 4.87 -12.04 3.33
CA PHE A 17 4.31 -10.75 2.94
C PHE A 17 3.45 -10.84 1.68
N VAL A 18 2.47 -9.95 1.60
CA VAL A 18 1.58 -9.77 0.45
C VAL A 18 1.51 -8.30 0.09
N ALA A 19 1.55 -7.98 -1.20
CA ALA A 19 1.33 -6.61 -1.65
C ALA A 19 -0.18 -6.33 -1.72
N VAL A 20 -0.62 -5.26 -1.09
CA VAL A 20 -2.04 -4.88 -1.00
C VAL A 20 -2.37 -3.63 -1.81
N ALA A 21 -1.37 -2.83 -2.17
CA ALA A 21 -1.54 -1.63 -2.97
C ALA A 21 -0.33 -1.34 -3.85
N VAL A 22 -0.55 -0.53 -4.87
CA VAL A 22 0.48 0.07 -5.72
C VAL A 22 0.43 1.58 -5.55
N VAL A 23 1.61 2.19 -5.42
CA VAL A 23 1.82 3.63 -5.21
C VAL A 23 2.80 4.16 -6.25
N ARG A 24 2.54 5.37 -6.78
CA ARG A 24 3.32 5.95 -7.90
C ARG A 24 4.30 7.06 -7.50
N ASP A 25 4.22 7.53 -6.26
CA ASP A 25 5.10 8.57 -5.74
C ASP A 25 5.43 8.33 -4.25
N ASP A 26 6.62 8.76 -3.85
CA ASP A 26 7.19 8.48 -2.52
C ASP A 26 6.40 9.12 -1.38
N MET A 27 5.81 10.29 -1.63
CA MET A 27 5.03 11.00 -0.62
C MET A 27 3.73 10.23 -0.34
N THR A 28 3.00 9.85 -1.38
CA THR A 28 1.80 9.00 -1.26
C THR A 28 2.15 7.65 -0.64
N ALA A 29 3.26 7.02 -1.06
CA ALA A 29 3.73 5.76 -0.49
C ALA A 29 3.99 5.88 1.02
N THR A 30 4.61 6.98 1.46
CA THR A 30 4.84 7.28 2.89
C THR A 30 3.53 7.42 3.64
N LEU A 31 2.59 8.22 3.13
CA LEU A 31 1.31 8.48 3.80
C LEU A 31 0.45 7.21 3.94
N VAL A 32 0.32 6.43 2.87
CA VAL A 32 -0.46 5.18 2.87
C VAL A 32 0.18 4.15 3.81
N ARG A 33 1.51 4.04 3.80
CA ARG A 33 2.24 3.17 4.74
C ARG A 33 2.02 3.60 6.18
N ASP A 34 2.17 4.89 6.47
CA ASP A 34 2.10 5.39 7.83
C ASP A 34 0.68 5.29 8.39
N HIS A 35 -0.36 5.44 7.55
CA HIS A 35 -1.74 5.15 7.94
C HIS A 35 -1.91 3.70 8.43
N LEU A 36 -1.35 2.71 7.72
CA LEU A 36 -1.39 1.30 8.16
C LEU A 36 -0.59 1.08 9.45
N ARG A 37 0.59 1.70 9.56
CA ARG A 37 1.44 1.58 10.76
C ARG A 37 0.81 2.20 12.01
N LEU A 38 0.08 3.31 11.86
CA LEU A 38 -0.69 3.91 12.96
C LEU A 38 -1.77 2.98 13.50
N HIS A 39 -2.24 2.02 12.69
CA HIS A 39 -3.19 0.99 13.07
C HIS A 39 -2.53 -0.36 13.41
N GLY A 40 -1.21 -0.37 13.62
CA GLY A 40 -0.47 -1.54 14.10
C GLY A 40 -0.01 -2.51 13.00
N ILE A 41 -0.27 -2.22 11.73
CA ILE A 41 0.13 -3.10 10.61
C ILE A 41 1.55 -2.75 10.17
N ALA A 42 2.43 -3.75 10.12
CA ALA A 42 3.84 -3.58 9.76
C ALA A 42 4.04 -3.39 8.24
N ALA A 43 3.40 -2.37 7.67
CA ALA A 43 3.48 -2.05 6.26
C ALA A 43 4.87 -1.55 5.85
N ASN A 44 5.33 -2.00 4.68
CA ASN A 44 6.62 -1.65 4.11
C ASN A 44 6.51 -1.45 2.59
N TYR A 45 7.35 -0.60 2.04
CA TYR A 45 7.59 -0.55 0.60
C TYR A 45 9.09 -0.40 0.38
N PRO A 46 9.67 -1.03 -0.65
CA PRO A 46 11.07 -0.78 -0.99
C PRO A 46 11.21 0.71 -1.32
N PRO A 47 12.18 1.43 -0.73
CA PRO A 47 12.38 2.84 -1.07
C PRO A 47 12.58 2.95 -2.58
N THR A 48 11.98 3.96 -3.19
CA THR A 48 12.12 4.26 -4.62
C THR A 48 13.53 4.78 -4.85
N THR A 49 14.52 3.90 -4.76
CA THR A 49 15.87 4.21 -5.17
C THR A 49 15.78 4.58 -6.65
N HIS A 50 16.15 5.83 -6.97
CA HIS A 50 16.20 6.48 -8.30
C HIS A 50 16.88 5.66 -9.42
N VAL A 51 17.38 4.47 -9.11
CA VAL A 51 18.12 3.56 -9.98
C VAL A 51 17.17 2.73 -10.86
N TRP A 52 15.93 2.51 -10.43
CA TRP A 52 14.93 1.82 -11.24
C TRP A 52 13.82 2.78 -11.61
N ARG A 53 13.55 2.92 -12.92
CA ARG A 53 12.32 3.50 -13.47
C ARG A 53 11.10 2.64 -13.10
N MET A 54 10.89 2.35 -11.82
CA MET A 54 9.67 1.70 -11.36
C MET A 54 8.58 2.76 -11.40
N SER A 55 7.71 2.63 -12.40
CA SER A 55 6.51 3.44 -12.56
C SER A 55 5.56 3.30 -11.35
N GLU A 56 5.70 2.20 -10.61
CA GLU A 56 4.77 1.70 -9.62
C GLU A 56 5.54 0.89 -8.56
N THR A 57 5.34 1.24 -7.29
CA THR A 57 5.94 0.58 -6.12
C THR A 57 4.85 -0.17 -5.35
N TYR A 58 5.14 -1.40 -4.96
CA TYR A 58 4.22 -2.22 -4.16
C TYR A 58 4.32 -1.90 -2.66
N LEU A 59 3.16 -1.78 -2.02
CA LEU A 59 3.02 -1.68 -0.57
C LEU A 59 2.75 -3.08 0.00
N TRP A 60 3.70 -3.59 0.77
CA TRP A 60 3.72 -4.92 1.35
C TRP A 60 3.29 -4.91 2.82
N VAL A 61 2.50 -5.90 3.23
CA VAL A 61 2.06 -6.12 4.61
C VAL A 61 2.27 -7.60 5.00
N PRO A 62 2.34 -7.95 6.29
CA PRO A 62 2.28 -9.33 6.73
C PRO A 62 1.01 -10.02 6.21
N ILE A 63 1.11 -11.30 5.82
CA ILE A 63 -0.04 -12.05 5.27
C ILE A 63 -1.20 -12.12 6.29
N ASP A 64 -0.88 -12.22 7.57
CA ASP A 64 -1.89 -12.29 8.64
C ASP A 64 -2.72 -10.99 8.76
N ASP A 65 -2.17 -9.86 8.29
CA ASP A 65 -2.82 -8.55 8.32
C ASP A 65 -3.50 -8.18 6.99
N GLU A 66 -3.53 -9.09 5.99
CA GLU A 66 -3.98 -8.78 4.62
C GLU A 66 -5.40 -8.18 4.59
N ALA A 67 -6.34 -8.83 5.28
CA ALA A 67 -7.74 -8.43 5.28
C ALA A 67 -7.94 -7.07 5.96
N ASP A 68 -7.30 -6.86 7.11
CA ASP A 68 -7.39 -5.63 7.89
C ASP A 68 -6.72 -4.46 7.15
N ALA A 69 -5.56 -4.70 6.53
CA ALA A 69 -4.89 -3.71 5.70
C ALA A 69 -5.78 -3.25 4.56
N VAL A 70 -6.43 -4.18 3.85
CA VAL A 70 -7.32 -3.85 2.72
C VAL A 70 -8.55 -3.08 3.20
N ALA A 71 -9.11 -3.43 4.36
CA ALA A 71 -10.24 -2.72 4.95
C ALA A 71 -9.88 -1.26 5.28
N LEU A 72 -8.75 -1.03 5.95
CA LEU A 72 -8.24 0.31 6.27
C LEU A 72 -7.95 1.13 5.01
N LEU A 73 -7.32 0.52 4.00
CA LEU A 73 -7.05 1.20 2.73
C LEU A 73 -8.35 1.58 2.00
N ARG A 74 -9.38 0.74 2.05
CA ARG A 74 -10.69 1.09 1.47
C ARG A 74 -11.32 2.29 2.17
N GLN A 75 -11.20 2.37 3.50
CA GLN A 75 -11.64 3.54 4.26
C GLN A 75 -10.84 4.79 3.86
N LEU A 76 -9.50 4.70 3.84
CA LEU A 76 -8.62 5.81 3.43
C LEU A 76 -8.95 6.31 2.00
N ALA A 77 -9.20 5.39 1.07
CA ALA A 77 -9.57 5.75 -0.30
C ALA A 77 -10.91 6.50 -0.38
N GLN A 78 -11.87 6.18 0.49
CA GLN A 78 -13.14 6.91 0.59
C GLN A 78 -12.94 8.31 1.17
N GLU A 79 -12.11 8.45 2.22
CA GLU A 79 -11.76 9.74 2.82
C GLU A 79 -11.12 10.69 1.80
N TRP A 80 -10.11 10.22 1.07
CA TRP A 80 -9.42 11.02 0.04
C TRP A 80 -10.26 11.35 -1.18
N TYR A 81 -11.30 10.55 -1.47
CA TYR A 81 -12.26 10.86 -2.54
C TYR A 81 -13.26 11.93 -2.12
N THR A 82 -13.44 12.15 -0.82
CA THR A 82 -14.43 13.07 -0.25
C THR A 82 -13.85 14.45 0.07
N GLU A 83 -12.53 14.63 0.04
CA GLU A 83 -11.88 15.95 0.12
C GLU A 83 -12.00 16.70 -1.22
N PRO A 84 -12.67 17.88 -1.26
CA PRO A 84 -12.87 18.69 -2.48
C PRO A 84 -11.66 19.52 -2.90
#